data_AF-A0A967TEB6-F1
#
_entry.id   AF-A0A967TEB6-F1
#
_cell.length_a   1.000
_cell.length_b   1.000
_cell.length_c   1.000
_cell.angle_alpha   90.00
_cell.angle_beta   90.00
_cell.angle_gamma   90.00
#
_symmetry.space_group_name_H-M   'P 1'
#
loop_
_entity.id
_entity.type
_entity.pdbx_description
1 polymer ?
#
loop_
_entity_poly.entity_id
_entity_poly.type
_entity_poly.pdbx_seq_one_letter_code
_entity_poly.pdbx_strand_id
1 'polypeptide(L)' 'RDTFIDKFYHGLHAKAVGPFAANSRYTSPKVRPIEFSIPTAIALLREAGWRDADGDGLLERDGRALRFTVMTADPE' A
#
# COMPACT_ATOMS: atom_id res chain seq x y z
N ARG A 1 3.00 7.28 -0.57
CA ARG A 1 1.82 8.17 -0.74
C ARG A 1 2.25 9.59 -1.05
N ASP A 2 3.06 10.24 -0.21
CA ASP A 2 3.57 11.60 -0.43
C ASP A 2 4.17 11.80 -1.81
N THR A 3 5.12 10.95 -2.21
CA THR A 3 5.74 11.01 -3.54
C THR A 3 4.73 10.97 -4.68
N PHE A 4 3.64 10.21 -4.55
CA PHE A 4 2.62 10.13 -5.58
C PHE A 4 1.81 11.43 -5.67
N ILE A 5 1.45 11.99 -4.51
CA ILE A 5 0.76 13.28 -4.40
C ILE A 5 1.63 14.41 -4.98
N ASP A 6 2.90 14.43 -4.65
CA ASP A 6 3.80 15.49 -5.12
C ASP A 6 4.08 15.38 -6.63
N LYS A 7 4.29 14.16 -7.13
CA LYS A 7 4.69 13.94 -8.53
C LYS A 7 3.54 13.99 -9.52
N PHE A 8 2.41 13.37 -9.19
CA PHE A 8 1.29 13.20 -10.12
C PHE A 8 0.15 14.18 -9.85
N TYR A 9 -0.03 14.60 -8.59
CA TYR A 9 -1.08 15.54 -8.20
C TYR A 9 -0.54 16.94 -7.88
N HIS A 10 0.76 17.18 -8.06
CA HIS A 10 1.41 18.48 -7.83
C HIS A 10 1.11 19.08 -6.45
N GLY A 11 0.96 18.23 -5.42
CA GLY A 11 0.67 18.67 -4.06
C GLY A 11 -0.78 19.13 -3.82
N LEU A 12 -1.68 19.00 -4.80
CA LEU A 12 -3.07 19.50 -4.71
C LEU A 12 -4.03 18.53 -3.99
N HIS A 13 -3.55 17.35 -3.59
CA HIS A 13 -4.36 16.33 -2.96
C HIS A 13 -3.96 16.10 -1.50
N ALA A 14 -4.95 15.92 -0.63
CA ALA A 14 -4.74 15.48 0.74
C ALA A 14 -4.52 13.95 0.81
N LYS A 15 -3.75 13.48 1.80
CA LYS A 15 -3.59 12.05 2.08
C LYS A 15 -4.94 11.40 2.38
N ALA A 16 -5.22 10.29 1.71
CA ALA A 16 -6.36 9.45 2.04
C ALA A 16 -6.16 8.78 3.42
N VAL A 17 -7.17 8.89 4.28
CA VAL A 17 -7.24 8.24 5.60
C VAL A 17 -8.21 7.05 5.61
N GLY A 18 -9.01 6.90 4.56
CA GLY A 18 -10.05 5.89 4.45
C GLY A 18 -10.77 5.96 3.10
N PRO A 19 -11.94 5.29 2.97
CA PRO A 19 -12.68 5.23 1.71
C PRO A 19 -13.41 6.53 1.35
N PHE A 20 -13.59 7.44 2.31
CA PHE A 20 -14.19 8.76 2.10
C PHE A 20 -13.12 9.85 2.07
N ALA A 21 -13.45 10.99 1.45
CA ALA A 21 -12.60 12.18 1.48
C ALA A 21 -12.25 12.56 2.93
N ALA A 22 -11.00 12.99 3.16
CA ALA A 22 -10.52 13.29 4.51
C ALA A 22 -11.36 14.36 5.24
N ASN A 23 -11.94 15.30 4.50
CA ASN A 23 -12.82 16.37 5.01
C ASN A 23 -14.31 16.00 5.03
N SER A 24 -14.68 14.77 4.70
CA SER A 24 -16.07 14.31 4.70
C SER A 24 -16.63 14.21 6.11
N ARG A 25 -17.92 14.55 6.28
CA ARG A 25 -18.68 14.31 7.53
C ARG A 25 -18.74 12.84 7.95
N TYR A 26 -18.51 11.92 7.01
CA TYR A 26 -18.50 10.47 7.24
C TYR A 26 -17.12 9.94 7.63
N THR A 27 -16.09 10.79 7.62
CA THR A 27 -14.74 10.45 8.05
C THR A 27 -14.58 10.77 9.52
N SER A 28 -14.19 9.76 10.32
CA SER A 28 -13.88 9.99 11.72
C SER A 28 -12.59 10.82 11.85
N PRO A 29 -12.57 11.90 12.67
CA PRO A 29 -11.38 12.72 12.85
C PRO A 29 -10.25 12.00 13.61
N LYS A 30 -10.54 10.82 14.18
CA LYS A 30 -9.56 10.00 14.92
C LYS A 30 -8.75 9.08 14.01
N VAL A 31 -9.18 8.85 12.77
CA VAL A 31 -8.49 7.96 11.84
C VAL A 31 -7.26 8.66 11.29
N ARG A 32 -6.12 7.97 11.38
CA ARG A 32 -4.84 8.47 10.86
C ARG A 32 -4.46 7.72 9.58
N PRO A 33 -3.74 8.36 8.64
CA PRO A 33 -3.20 7.66 7.49
C PRO A 33 -2.30 6.49 7.94
N ILE A 34 -2.31 5.41 7.17
CA ILE A 34 -1.29 4.37 7.31
C ILE A 34 0.02 4.95 6.75
N GLU A 35 1.04 4.99 7.60
CA GLU A 35 2.37 5.48 7.24
C GLU A 35 3.09 4.55 6.26
N PHE A 36 3.95 5.14 5.43
CA PHE A 36 4.75 4.37 4.50
C PHE A 36 6.01 3.83 5.19
N SER A 37 6.08 2.53 5.43
CA SER A 37 7.22 1.85 6.01
C SER A 37 7.44 0.49 5.35
N ILE A 38 8.49 0.39 4.54
CA ILE A 38 8.91 -0.88 3.93
C ILE A 38 9.27 -1.91 5.00
N PRO A 39 10.04 -1.59 6.06
CA PRO A 39 10.35 -2.56 7.11
C PRO A 39 9.09 -3.11 7.80
N THR A 40 8.12 -2.26 8.09
CA THR A 40 6.85 -2.69 8.72
C THR A 40 6.04 -3.58 7.78
N ALA A 41 5.97 -3.24 6.49
CA ALA A 41 5.29 -4.07 5.49
C ALA A 41 5.90 -5.48 5.38
N ILE A 42 7.23 -5.57 5.32
CA ILE A 42 7.96 -6.84 5.29
C ILE A 42 7.71 -7.65 6.58
N ALA A 43 7.70 -7.00 7.74
CA ALA A 43 7.43 -7.65 9.01
C ALA A 43 6.02 -8.29 9.02
N LEU A 44 4.99 -7.57 8.60
CA LEU A 44 3.62 -8.08 8.51
C LEU A 44 3.49 -9.26 7.53
N LEU A 45 4.19 -9.20 6.40
CA LEU A 45 4.20 -10.31 5.43
C LEU A 45 4.87 -11.55 6.03
N ARG A 46 5.99 -11.39 6.76
CA ARG A 46 6.67 -12.47 7.48
C ARG A 46 5.82 -13.08 8.58
N GLU A 47 5.14 -12.26 9.37
CA GLU A 47 4.18 -12.71 10.39
C GLU A 47 3.05 -13.55 9.76
N ALA A 48 2.63 -13.22 8.53
CA ALA A 48 1.67 -13.98 7.75
C ALA A 48 2.27 -15.20 7.02
N GLY A 49 3.53 -15.54 7.26
CA GLY A 49 4.21 -16.72 6.72
C GLY A 49 4.86 -16.55 5.35
N TRP A 50 4.95 -15.32 4.83
CA TRP A 50 5.65 -15.04 3.58
C TRP A 50 7.15 -14.83 3.82
N ARG A 51 8.00 -15.48 3.03
CA ARG A 51 9.45 -15.32 3.09
C ARG A 51 10.06 -15.57 1.73
N ASP A 52 11.18 -14.91 1.46
CA ASP A 52 12.04 -15.25 0.33
C ASP A 52 12.77 -16.57 0.66
N ALA A 53 12.32 -17.66 0.04
CA ALA A 53 12.77 -19.01 0.34
C ALA A 53 13.94 -19.45 -0.55
N ASP A 54 14.06 -18.89 -1.76
CA ASP A 54 15.07 -19.26 -2.76
C ASP A 54 16.12 -18.17 -3.01
N GLY A 55 15.97 -17.00 -2.39
CA GLY A 55 16.91 -15.89 -2.44
C GLY A 55 16.79 -15.04 -3.71
N ASP A 56 15.68 -15.15 -4.45
CA ASP A 56 15.45 -14.40 -5.69
C ASP A 56 14.86 -12.99 -5.46
N GLY A 57 14.52 -12.67 -4.21
CA GLY A 57 13.95 -11.39 -3.79
C GLY A 57 12.42 -11.31 -3.87
N LEU A 58 11.74 -12.35 -4.32
CA LEU A 58 10.29 -12.52 -4.18
C LEU A 58 9.98 -13.19 -2.83
N LEU A 59 8.74 -13.05 -2.38
CA LEU A 59 8.29 -13.74 -1.17
C LEU A 59 7.42 -14.92 -1.59
N GLU A 60 7.63 -16.07 -0.97
CA GLU A 60 6.86 -17.28 -1.21
C GLU A 60 6.09 -17.70 0.05
N ARG A 61 4.94 -18.35 -0.19
CA ARG A 61 4.21 -19.11 0.82
C ARG A 61 3.55 -20.30 0.14
N ASP A 62 3.73 -21.49 0.72
CA ASP A 62 3.18 -22.76 0.21
C ASP A 62 3.53 -23.03 -1.27
N GLY A 63 4.78 -22.74 -1.66
CA GLY A 63 5.26 -22.92 -3.03
C GLY A 63 4.71 -21.91 -4.04
N ARG A 64 4.06 -20.84 -3.59
CA ARG A 64 3.51 -19.78 -4.45
C ARG A 64 4.18 -18.45 -4.18
N ALA A 65 4.68 -17.81 -5.22
CA ALA A 65 5.20 -16.45 -5.16
C ALA A 65 4.10 -15.43 -4.86
N LEU A 66 4.43 -14.39 -4.09
CA LEU A 66 3.58 -13.27 -3.74
C LEU A 66 3.38 -12.38 -4.97
N ARG A 67 2.32 -12.67 -5.73
CA ARG A 67 1.99 -11.96 -6.96
C ARG A 67 0.54 -11.52 -6.94
N PHE A 68 0.30 -10.32 -7.44
CA PHE A 68 -1.04 -9.77 -7.63
C PHE A 68 -1.09 -9.05 -8.98
N THR A 69 -2.25 -9.15 -9.62
CA THR A 69 -2.53 -8.39 -10.85
C THR A 69 -3.21 -7.10 -10.44
N VAL A 70 -2.64 -5.96 -10.84
CA VAL A 70 -3.29 -4.66 -10.72
C VAL A 70 -4.02 -4.39 -12.03
N MET A 71 -5.35 -4.39 -11.98
CA MET A 71 -6.18 -4.01 -13.12
C MET A 71 -6.45 -2.51 -13.04
N THR A 72 -6.22 -1.81 -14.13
CA THR A 72 -6.57 -0.39 -14.26
C THR A 72 -7.46 -0.22 -15.49
N ALA A 73 -8.24 0.87 -15.52
CA ALA A 73 -9.04 1.20 -16.69
C ALA A 73 -8.22 1.88 -17.80
N ASP A 74 -6.96 2.22 -17.52
CA ASP A 74 -6.06 2.77 -18.53
C ASP A 74 -5.60 1.64 -19.47
N PRO A 75 -5.82 1.78 -20.79
CA PRO A 75 -5.38 0.80 -21.78
C PRO A 75 -3.88 0.93 -22.15
N GLU A 76 -3.15 1.91 -21.59
CA GLU A 76 -1.70 2.09 -21.78
C GLU A 76 -0.87 1.48 -20.65
#